data_AF-A0A434W9B5-F1
#
_entry.id   AF-A0A434W9B5-F1
#
_cell.length_a   1.000
_cell.length_b   1.000
_cell.length_c   1.000
_cell.angle_alpha   90.00
_cell.angle_beta   90.00
_cell.angle_gamma   90.00
#
_symmetry.space_group_name_H-M   'P 1'
#
loop_
_entity.id
_entity.type
_entity.pdbx_description
1 polymer ?
#
loop_
_entity_poly.entity_id
_entity_poly.type
_entity_poly.pdbx_seq_one_letter_code
_entity_poly.pdbx_strand_id
1 'polypeptide(L)'
;LEEVVEADLVLHLRDISDPDTAAQAEDVERILGDLGVDAADTSRVIEVWNKIDLLDEGNRERLLVGSAGGKAPPIAISAATGEGIDALKALIETRVSGELETMTVTLSPAQLGQVDWLYRNGDVVSRTDNEDGSVTLSLTATHSARQEIESRLHRKTGS
;
A
#
# COMPACT_ATOMS: atom_id res chain seq x y z
N LEU A 1 -7.40 -16.56 -1.24
CA LEU A 1 -7.33 -15.93 0.09
C LEU A 1 -5.89 -15.86 0.64
N GLU A 2 -4.87 -16.37 -0.07
CA GLU A 2 -3.45 -16.08 0.25
C GLU A 2 -3.02 -14.67 -0.21
N GLU A 3 -3.66 -14.11 -1.25
CA GLU A 3 -3.32 -12.80 -1.82
C GLU A 3 -3.50 -11.60 -0.85
N VAL A 4 -4.33 -11.72 0.19
CA VAL A 4 -4.54 -10.63 1.17
C VAL A 4 -3.38 -10.51 2.15
N VAL A 5 -2.67 -11.60 2.42
CA VAL A 5 -1.54 -11.61 3.36
C VAL A 5 -0.34 -10.87 2.75
N GLU A 6 -0.11 -11.06 1.46
CA GLU A 6 0.98 -10.43 0.70
C GLU A 6 0.68 -8.99 0.26
N ALA A 7 -0.55 -8.50 0.47
CA ALA A 7 -0.92 -7.15 0.06
C ALA A 7 -0.20 -6.09 0.92
N ASP A 8 0.46 -5.16 0.24
CA ASP A 8 1.04 -3.94 0.84
C ASP A 8 -0.05 -3.02 1.42
N LEU A 9 -1.25 -3.05 0.84
CA LEU A 9 -2.40 -2.23 1.21
C LEU A 9 -3.71 -2.99 1.00
N VAL A 10 -4.61 -2.92 1.98
CA VAL A 10 -5.95 -3.51 1.97
C VAL A 10 -6.98 -2.38 2.00
N LEU A 11 -7.92 -2.40 1.05
CA LEU A 11 -9.06 -1.49 1.06
C LEU A 11 -10.27 -2.22 1.64
N HIS A 12 -10.72 -1.80 2.82
CA HIS A 12 -11.97 -2.29 3.42
C HIS A 12 -13.13 -1.41 2.92
N LEU A 13 -13.75 -1.84 1.82
CA LEU A 13 -14.87 -1.12 1.20
C LEU A 13 -16.20 -1.48 1.87
N ARG A 14 -16.87 -0.49 2.44
CA ARG A 14 -18.17 -0.63 3.11
C ARG A 14 -19.25 0.10 2.33
N ASP A 15 -20.40 -0.53 2.15
CA ASP A 15 -21.60 0.16 1.69
C ASP A 15 -22.23 0.86 2.89
N ILE A 16 -22.23 2.20 2.91
CA ILE A 16 -22.77 2.94 4.05
C ILE A 16 -24.28 3.19 3.95
N SER A 17 -24.87 2.91 2.79
CA SER A 17 -26.32 2.98 2.59
C SER A 17 -27.05 1.75 3.15
N ASP A 18 -26.31 0.67 3.39
CA ASP A 18 -26.84 -0.56 3.96
C ASP A 18 -27.03 -0.44 5.49
N PRO A 19 -28.23 -0.66 6.04
CA PRO A 19 -28.44 -0.64 7.49
C PRO A 19 -27.61 -1.70 8.24
N ASP A 20 -27.22 -2.79 7.58
CA ASP A 20 -26.44 -3.88 8.16
C ASP A 20 -24.91 -3.66 8.01
N THR A 21 -24.49 -2.50 7.52
CA THR A 21 -23.07 -2.16 7.28
C THR A 21 -22.18 -2.33 8.51
N ALA A 22 -22.72 -2.18 9.72
CA ALA A 22 -21.96 -2.38 10.96
C ALA A 22 -21.66 -3.87 11.20
N ALA A 23 -22.66 -4.75 11.05
CA ALA A 23 -22.49 -6.18 11.21
C ALA A 23 -21.56 -6.76 10.12
N GLN A 24 -21.70 -6.27 8.89
CA GLN A 24 -20.81 -6.65 7.78
C GLN A 24 -19.35 -6.25 8.07
N ALA A 25 -19.12 -5.09 8.68
CA ALA A 25 -17.78 -4.65 9.05
C ALA A 25 -17.15 -5.58 10.09
N GLU A 26 -17.88 -5.95 11.15
CA GLU A 26 -17.40 -6.90 12.17
C GLU A 26 -17.03 -8.26 11.56
N ASP A 27 -17.84 -8.76 10.62
CA ASP A 27 -17.55 -10.01 9.91
C ASP A 27 -16.27 -9.91 9.06
N VAL A 28 -16.06 -8.80 8.35
CA VAL A 28 -14.85 -8.59 7.54
C VAL A 28 -13.61 -8.40 8.42
N GLU A 29 -13.71 -7.66 9.52
CA GLU A 29 -12.64 -7.48 10.49
C GLU A 29 -12.19 -8.83 11.07
N ARG A 30 -13.14 -9.72 11.38
CA ARG A 30 -12.83 -11.08 11.83
C ARG A 30 -12.09 -11.88 10.75
N ILE A 31 -12.52 -11.80 9.49
CA ILE A 31 -11.85 -12.49 8.38
C ILE A 31 -10.42 -11.95 8.16
N LEU A 32 -10.22 -10.63 8.26
CA LEU A 32 -8.89 -10.03 8.20
C LEU A 32 -8.01 -10.52 9.36
N GLY A 33 -8.56 -10.59 10.56
CA GLY A 33 -7.88 -11.16 11.73
C GLY A 33 -7.49 -12.62 11.55
N ASP A 34 -8.38 -13.45 11.00
CA ASP A 34 -8.11 -14.86 10.66
C ASP A 34 -6.98 -15.00 9.63
N LEU A 35 -6.75 -13.96 8.80
CA LEU A 35 -5.67 -13.86 7.82
C LEU A 35 -4.40 -13.21 8.36
N GLY A 36 -4.36 -12.80 9.64
CA GLY A 36 -3.21 -12.14 10.26
C GLY A 36 -3.07 -10.65 9.89
N VAL A 37 -4.15 -10.02 9.41
CA VAL A 37 -4.22 -8.58 9.15
C VAL A 37 -5.03 -7.92 10.25
N ASP A 38 -4.40 -7.02 11.00
CA ASP A 38 -5.12 -6.19 11.97
C ASP A 38 -5.93 -5.11 11.22
N ALA A 39 -7.26 -5.19 11.29
CA ALA A 39 -8.13 -4.21 10.66
C ALA A 39 -7.98 -2.79 11.26
N ALA A 40 -7.47 -2.69 12.50
CA ALA A 40 -7.15 -1.42 13.14
C ALA A 40 -5.76 -0.87 12.74
N ASP A 41 -4.96 -1.65 11.99
CA ASP A 41 -3.69 -1.17 11.45
C ASP A 41 -3.94 -0.21 10.27
N THR A 42 -4.08 1.07 10.63
CA THR A 42 -4.25 2.18 9.68
C THR A 42 -3.07 2.37 8.73
N SER A 43 -1.98 1.61 8.92
CA SER A 43 -0.86 1.60 7.98
C SER A 43 -1.04 0.66 6.80
N ARG A 44 -1.82 -0.42 7.00
CA ARG A 44 -2.10 -1.43 5.98
C ARG A 44 -3.54 -1.44 5.52
N VAL A 45 -4.48 -0.94 6.33
CA VAL A 45 -5.91 -0.98 6.02
C VAL A 45 -6.44 0.44 5.86
N ILE A 46 -7.10 0.71 4.74
CA ILE A 46 -7.88 1.93 4.50
C ILE A 46 -9.35 1.54 4.50
N GLU A 47 -10.11 2.12 5.43
CA GLU A 47 -11.56 2.01 5.41
C GLU A 47 -12.15 3.00 4.40
N VAL A 48 -13.01 2.48 3.52
CA VAL A 48 -13.63 3.26 2.44
C VAL A 48 -15.15 3.12 2.55
N TRP A 49 -15.84 4.23 2.78
CA TRP A 49 -17.29 4.29 2.82
C TRP A 49 -17.86 4.63 1.45
N ASN A 50 -18.46 3.66 0.79
CA ASN A 50 -19.04 3.77 -0.53
C ASN A 50 -20.55 4.05 -0.46
N LYS A 51 -21.09 4.53 -1.59
CA LYS A 51 -22.51 4.87 -1.81
C LYS A 51 -23.01 6.04 -0.98
N ILE A 52 -22.16 7.03 -0.72
CA ILE A 52 -22.58 8.26 -0.02
C ILE A 52 -23.64 9.07 -0.78
N ASP A 53 -23.80 8.83 -2.08
CA ASP A 53 -24.85 9.41 -2.93
C ASP A 53 -26.26 8.94 -2.56
N LEU A 54 -26.38 7.83 -1.83
CA LEU A 54 -27.66 7.30 -1.35
C LEU A 54 -28.04 7.82 0.04
N LEU A 55 -27.15 8.57 0.71
CA LEU A 55 -27.44 9.20 1.99
C LEU A 55 -28.13 10.55 1.78
N ASP A 56 -29.09 10.88 2.63
CA ASP A 56 -29.55 12.26 2.75
C ASP A 56 -28.47 13.15 3.39
N GLU A 57 -28.53 14.46 3.11
CA GLU A 57 -27.53 15.45 3.54
C GLU A 57 -27.28 15.43 5.06
N GLY A 58 -28.34 15.27 5.86
CA GLY A 58 -28.23 15.28 7.32
C GLY A 58 -27.52 14.03 7.87
N ASN A 59 -27.81 12.87 7.28
CA ASN A 59 -27.09 11.63 7.62
C ASN A 59 -25.64 11.67 7.13
N ARG A 60 -25.40 12.21 5.93
CA ARG A 60 -24.05 12.38 5.37
C ARG A 60 -23.18 13.29 6.24
N GLU A 61 -23.70 14.43 6.68
CA GLU A 61 -22.96 15.36 7.55
C GLU A 61 -22.64 14.73 8.92
N ARG A 62 -23.63 14.09 9.56
CA ARG A 62 -23.41 13.37 10.83
C ARG A 62 -22.35 12.30 10.72
N LEU A 63 -22.35 11.57 9.61
CA LEU A 63 -21.43 10.46 9.36
C LEU A 63 -19.99 10.97 9.21
N LEU A 64 -19.78 12.03 8.42
CA LEU A 64 -18.46 12.64 8.21
C LEU A 64 -17.92 13.33 9.47
N VAL A 65 -18.78 14.01 10.22
CA VAL A 65 -18.38 14.67 11.49
C VAL A 65 -18.05 13.63 12.56
N GLY A 66 -18.84 12.55 12.64
CA GLY A 66 -18.62 11.48 13.61
C GLY A 66 -17.30 10.73 13.41
N SER A 67 -16.82 10.64 12.18
CA SER A 67 -15.60 9.90 11.85
C SER A 67 -14.31 10.73 11.90
N ALA A 68 -14.41 12.06 11.82
CA ALA A 68 -13.26 12.98 11.80
C ALA A 68 -12.37 12.92 13.08
N GLY A 69 -12.84 12.33 14.17
CA GLY A 69 -12.10 12.19 15.43
C GLY A 69 -11.19 10.94 15.52
N GLY A 70 -11.22 10.04 14.54
CA GLY A 70 -10.43 8.80 14.53
C GLY A 70 -8.95 9.02 14.21
N LYS A 71 -8.10 8.09 14.63
CA LYS A 71 -6.64 8.10 14.32
C LYS A 71 -6.38 8.01 12.80
N ALA A 72 -7.29 7.38 12.06
CA ALA A 72 -7.40 7.47 10.61
C ALA A 72 -8.89 7.47 10.24
N PRO A 73 -9.46 8.61 9.80
CA PRO A 73 -10.86 8.67 9.40
C PRO A 73 -11.08 7.89 8.08
N PRO A 74 -12.25 7.24 7.91
CA PRO A 74 -12.59 6.56 6.66
C PRO A 74 -12.72 7.54 5.50
N ILE A 75 -12.41 7.07 4.29
CA ILE A 75 -12.60 7.85 3.06
C ILE A 75 -14.01 7.61 2.49
N ALA A 76 -14.81 8.66 2.47
CA ALA A 76 -16.14 8.66 1.88
C ALA A 76 -16.08 8.84 0.35
N ILE A 77 -16.70 7.92 -0.40
CA ILE A 77 -16.77 7.94 -1.86
C ILE A 77 -18.18 7.60 -2.36
N SER A 78 -18.46 7.99 -3.60
CA SER A 78 -19.48 7.35 -4.42
C SER A 78 -18.81 6.79 -5.67
N ALA A 79 -18.73 5.47 -5.75
CA ALA A 79 -18.24 4.81 -6.96
C ALA A 79 -19.14 5.06 -8.19
N ALA A 80 -20.43 5.40 -7.97
CA ALA A 80 -21.38 5.66 -9.03
C ALA A 80 -21.22 7.06 -9.64
N THR A 81 -21.03 8.08 -8.80
CA THR A 81 -20.86 9.47 -9.27
C THR A 81 -19.40 9.86 -9.51
N GLY A 82 -18.46 9.10 -8.94
CA GLY A 82 -17.03 9.40 -8.94
C GLY A 82 -16.61 10.33 -7.78
N GLU A 83 -17.53 10.74 -6.91
CA GLU A 83 -17.22 11.58 -5.76
C GLU A 83 -16.23 10.88 -4.81
N GLY A 84 -15.23 11.61 -4.32
CA GLY A 84 -14.22 11.11 -3.37
C GLY A 84 -13.18 10.16 -3.97
N ILE A 85 -13.33 9.72 -5.22
CA ILE A 85 -12.40 8.78 -5.87
C ILE A 85 -11.00 9.36 -6.03
N ASP A 86 -10.86 10.62 -6.40
CA ASP A 86 -9.53 11.24 -6.57
C ASP A 86 -8.80 11.40 -5.23
N ALA A 87 -9.53 11.68 -4.15
CA ALA A 87 -8.98 11.71 -2.80
C ALA A 87 -8.52 10.31 -2.35
N LEU A 88 -9.32 9.27 -2.65
CA LEU A 88 -8.95 7.88 -2.39
C LEU A 88 -7.68 7.48 -3.16
N LYS A 89 -7.59 7.84 -4.46
CA LYS A 89 -6.39 7.57 -5.27
C LYS A 89 -5.14 8.24 -4.69
N ALA A 90 -5.22 9.53 -4.36
CA ALA A 90 -4.08 10.25 -3.79
C ALA A 90 -3.62 9.64 -2.45
N LEU A 91 -4.55 9.18 -1.62
CA LEU A 91 -4.23 8.47 -0.38
C LEU A 91 -3.55 7.13 -0.65
N ILE A 92 -4.08 6.33 -1.59
CA ILE A 92 -3.49 5.06 -2.01
C ILE A 92 -2.07 5.29 -2.55
N GLU A 93 -1.88 6.26 -3.44
CA GLU A 93 -0.58 6.62 -4.00
C GLU A 93 0.42 6.97 -2.90
N THR A 94 -0.01 7.77 -1.91
CA THR A 94 0.82 8.12 -0.75
C THR A 94 1.18 6.89 0.07
N ARG A 95 0.23 5.97 0.30
CA ARG A 95 0.44 4.80 1.16
C ARG A 95 1.28 3.71 0.48
N VAL A 96 1.05 3.49 -0.80
CA VAL A 96 1.77 2.51 -1.65
C VAL A 96 3.18 3.02 -1.96
N SER A 97 3.36 4.32 -2.16
CA SER A 97 4.71 4.90 -2.31
C SER A 97 5.51 4.80 -1.02
N GLY A 98 4.86 4.73 0.14
CA GLY A 98 5.48 4.39 1.43
C GLY A 98 6.57 5.35 1.90
N GLU A 99 7.21 5.00 3.02
CA GLU A 99 8.47 5.63 3.43
C GLU A 99 9.60 5.12 2.54
N LEU A 100 10.44 6.04 2.04
CA LEU A 100 11.63 5.68 1.29
C LEU A 100 12.65 5.06 2.26
N GLU A 101 12.90 3.77 2.09
CA GLU A 101 13.93 3.06 2.85
C GLU A 101 15.25 3.09 2.09
N THR A 102 16.35 3.29 2.81
CA THR A 102 17.69 3.14 2.23
C THR A 102 18.08 1.67 2.24
N MET A 103 18.58 1.18 1.11
CA MET A 103 19.18 -0.14 1.00
C MET A 103 20.51 -0.10 0.27
N THR A 104 21.32 -1.14 0.47
CA THR A 104 22.59 -1.34 -0.22
C THR A 104 22.54 -2.67 -0.97
N VAL A 105 22.85 -2.62 -2.26
CA VAL A 105 22.90 -3.78 -3.15
C VAL A 105 24.31 -3.92 -3.71
N THR A 106 24.93 -5.09 -3.54
CA THR A 106 26.20 -5.42 -4.19
C THR A 106 25.95 -6.38 -5.34
N LEU A 107 26.31 -5.94 -6.54
CA LEU A 107 26.21 -6.71 -7.78
C LEU A 107 27.57 -7.30 -8.14
N SER A 108 27.62 -8.62 -8.33
CA SER A 108 28.77 -9.26 -8.93
C SER A 108 28.96 -8.85 -10.41
N PRO A 109 30.14 -9.08 -11.03
CA PRO A 109 30.36 -8.82 -12.45
C PRO A 109 29.27 -9.43 -13.37
N ALA A 110 28.74 -10.60 -13.02
CA ALA A 110 27.68 -11.27 -13.78
C ALA A 110 26.29 -10.60 -13.65
N GLN A 111 26.10 -9.76 -12.63
CA GLN A 111 24.85 -9.07 -12.33
C GLN A 111 24.86 -7.58 -12.77
N LEU A 112 25.95 -7.07 -13.34
CA LEU A 112 26.07 -5.66 -13.75
C LEU A 112 25.01 -5.23 -14.80
N GLY A 113 24.45 -6.18 -15.56
CA GLY A 113 23.31 -5.90 -16.44
C GLY A 113 22.03 -5.43 -15.72
N GLN A 114 21.98 -5.52 -14.38
CA GLN A 114 20.85 -5.06 -13.56
C GLN A 114 20.98 -3.61 -13.09
N VAL A 115 22.15 -2.97 -13.30
CA VAL A 115 22.41 -1.59 -12.87
C VAL A 115 21.37 -0.63 -13.45
N ASP A 116 21.12 -0.69 -14.75
CA ASP A 116 20.13 0.17 -15.41
C ASP A 116 18.71 -0.02 -14.83
N TRP A 117 18.35 -1.26 -14.49
CA TRP A 117 17.05 -1.52 -13.86
C TRP A 117 16.97 -0.94 -12.45
N LEU A 118 18.04 -1.01 -11.65
CA LEU A 118 18.07 -0.39 -10.31
C LEU A 118 17.92 1.13 -10.39
N TYR A 119 18.57 1.79 -11.36
CA TYR A 119 18.40 3.24 -11.58
C TYR A 119 16.98 3.64 -12.01
N ARG A 120 16.19 2.72 -12.58
CA ARG A 120 14.80 3.00 -12.98
C ARG A 120 13.78 2.68 -11.89
N ASN A 121 14.13 1.85 -10.90
CA ASN A 121 13.21 1.34 -9.88
C ASN A 121 13.63 1.72 -8.46
N GLY A 122 14.67 2.53 -8.31
CA GLY A 122 15.09 3.11 -7.05
C GLY A 122 15.93 4.36 -7.30
N ASP A 123 15.94 5.25 -6.31
CA ASP A 123 16.74 6.46 -6.35
C ASP A 123 18.14 6.15 -5.84
N VAL A 124 19.07 5.90 -6.76
CA VAL A 124 20.47 5.60 -6.43
C VAL A 124 21.15 6.84 -5.85
N VAL A 125 21.52 6.75 -4.57
CA VAL A 125 22.20 7.80 -3.80
C VAL A 125 23.71 7.73 -4.01
N SER A 126 24.28 6.53 -4.11
CA SER A 126 25.71 6.34 -4.31
C SER A 126 26.06 5.06 -5.05
N ARG A 127 27.23 5.07 -5.69
CA ARG A 127 27.83 3.93 -6.36
C ARG A 127 29.30 3.80 -5.98
N THR A 128 29.74 2.58 -5.75
CA THR A 128 31.14 2.22 -5.50
C THR A 128 31.51 1.01 -6.35
N ASP A 129 32.47 1.19 -7.25
CA ASP A 129 33.08 0.10 -8.00
C ASP A 129 34.21 -0.49 -7.15
N ASN A 130 34.12 -1.79 -6.84
CA ASN A 130 35.05 -2.49 -5.97
C ASN A 130 36.22 -3.11 -6.77
N GLU A 131 37.32 -3.43 -6.09
CA GLU A 131 38.53 -3.98 -6.72
C GLU A 131 38.33 -5.37 -7.35
N ASP A 132 37.34 -6.12 -6.88
CA ASP A 132 36.96 -7.43 -7.42
C ASP A 132 36.04 -7.35 -8.66
N GLY A 133 35.75 -6.13 -9.13
CA GLY A 133 34.86 -5.86 -10.25
C GLY A 133 33.37 -5.90 -9.89
N SER A 134 33.02 -6.11 -8.63
CA SER A 134 31.64 -5.92 -8.15
C SER A 134 31.29 -4.44 -8.02
N VAL A 135 30.00 -4.12 -8.04
CA VAL A 135 29.49 -2.75 -7.87
C VAL A 135 28.52 -2.72 -6.72
N THR A 136 28.79 -1.86 -5.74
CA THR A 136 27.89 -1.58 -4.61
C THR A 136 27.10 -0.32 -4.90
N LEU A 137 25.77 -0.40 -4.84
CA LEU A 137 24.86 0.73 -4.98
C LEU A 137 24.12 0.95 -3.67
N SER A 138 24.09 2.20 -3.19
CA SER A 138 23.14 2.62 -2.16
C SER A 138 22.00 3.36 -2.83
N LEU A 139 20.77 2.96 -2.55
CA LEU A 139 19.58 3.55 -3.14
C LEU A 139 18.46 3.69 -2.11
N THR A 140 17.59 4.65 -2.33
CA THR A 140 16.32 4.76 -1.62
C THR A 140 15.20 4.20 -2.49
N ALA A 141 14.33 3.37 -1.92
CA ALA A 141 13.20 2.81 -2.62
C ALA A 141 12.01 2.62 -1.68
N THR A 142 10.82 2.49 -2.25
CA THR A 142 9.61 2.10 -1.53
C THR A 142 9.74 0.64 -1.05
N HIS A 143 8.92 0.24 -0.07
CA HIS A 143 8.90 -1.15 0.40
C HIS A 143 8.62 -2.15 -0.72
N SER A 144 7.67 -1.85 -1.61
CA SER A 144 7.32 -2.69 -2.76
C SER A 144 8.48 -2.80 -3.76
N ALA A 145 9.11 -1.66 -4.11
CA ALA A 145 10.27 -1.65 -4.99
C ALA A 145 11.45 -2.41 -4.38
N ARG A 146 11.65 -2.33 -3.06
CA ARG A 146 12.63 -3.14 -2.33
C ARG A 146 12.38 -4.63 -2.51
N GLN A 147 11.16 -5.10 -2.28
CA GLN A 147 10.82 -6.52 -2.42
C GLN A 147 11.06 -7.01 -3.85
N GLU A 148 10.72 -6.20 -4.86
CA GLU A 148 10.98 -6.54 -6.27
C GLU A 148 12.49 -6.63 -6.56
N ILE A 149 13.27 -5.68 -6.04
CA ILE A 149 14.74 -5.68 -6.16
C ILE A 149 15.32 -6.95 -5.53
N GLU A 150 14.94 -7.27 -4.30
CA GLU A 150 15.42 -8.46 -3.60
C GLU A 150 15.05 -9.74 -4.34
N SER A 151 13.79 -9.92 -4.74
CA SER A 151 13.31 -11.10 -5.48
C SER A 151 14.10 -11.32 -6.77
N ARG A 152 14.34 -10.26 -7.53
CA ARG A 152 15.07 -10.31 -8.81
C ARG A 152 16.54 -10.70 -8.63
N LEU A 153 17.17 -10.20 -7.57
CA LEU A 153 18.58 -10.51 -7.26
C LEU A 153 18.74 -11.95 -6.77
N HIS A 154 17.83 -12.47 -5.95
CA HIS A 154 17.86 -13.85 -5.44
C HIS A 154 17.62 -14.90 -6.53
N ARG A 155 16.78 -14.61 -7.53
CA ARG A 155 16.41 -15.57 -8.59
C ARG A 155 17.57 -16.00 -9.49
N LYS A 156 18.71 -15.30 -9.47
CA LYS A 156 19.89 -15.60 -10.31
C LYS A 156 21.08 -16.21 -9.56
N THR A 157 21.02 -16.36 -8.24
CA THR A 157 22.10 -17.02 -7.47
C THR A 157 21.99 -18.55 -7.49
N GLY A 158 20.93 -19.10 -8.10
CA GLY A 158 20.61 -20.53 -8.10
C GLY A 158 20.65 -21.25 -9.44
N SER A 159 21.48 -20.82 -10.41
CA SER A 159 21.68 -21.56 -11.67
C SER A 159 23.14 -21.67 -12.08
#